data_AF-A0A7C5CJ30-F1
#
_entry.id   AF-A0A7C5CJ30-F1
#
_cell.length_a   1.000
_cell.length_b   1.000
_cell.length_c   1.000
_cell.angle_alpha   90.00
_cell.angle_beta   90.00
_cell.angle_gamma   90.00
#
_symmetry.space_group_name_H-M   'P 1'
#
loop_
_entity.id
_entity.type
_entity.pdbx_description
1 polymer ?
#
loop_
_entity_poly.entity_id
_entity_poly.type
_entity_poly.pdbx_seq_one_letter_code
_entity_poly.pdbx_strand_id
1 'polypeptide(L)'
;MRHIIYMVVLMSFLKRLLHVFVDESEAYRYNTLVWDTSALSHAFESFSHGAVSAYMAIKNPPKTWERLKASFLRRMKSEDLSKRLLLSCDEKMCLISDGVHREVRRVPQFNDSIDVLIGLAKRVENKYVKMRNEKTLVEKGDPRGFARAFRARLYTRSPRPYLVERVLDKARELGLKISREDAEGVALAIETGGILVTGDKKQAQVANSFGVKVLYTLSKK
;
A
#
# COMPACT_ATOMS: atom_id res chain seq x y z
N MET A 1 10.58 -44.21 -1.22
CA MET A 1 9.43 -43.71 -0.43
C MET A 1 9.79 -42.91 0.83
N ARG A 2 10.93 -43.15 1.52
CA ARG A 2 11.32 -42.35 2.70
C ARG A 2 11.69 -40.88 2.42
N HIS A 3 12.19 -40.54 1.23
CA HIS A 3 12.56 -39.16 0.88
C HIS A 3 11.38 -38.20 0.61
N ILE A 4 10.22 -38.72 0.18
CA ILE A 4 9.04 -37.88 -0.12
C ILE A 4 8.37 -37.41 1.19
N ILE A 5 8.37 -38.24 2.23
CA ILE A 5 7.79 -37.91 3.53
C ILE A 5 8.59 -36.80 4.23
N TYR A 6 9.92 -36.79 4.09
CA TYR A 6 10.76 -35.70 4.63
C TYR A 6 10.49 -34.35 3.95
N MET A 7 10.26 -34.32 2.63
CA MET A 7 9.93 -33.06 1.93
C MET A 7 8.57 -32.48 2.36
N VAL A 8 7.55 -33.32 2.54
CA VAL A 8 6.21 -32.88 2.93
C VAL A 8 6.19 -32.37 4.38
N VAL A 9 6.94 -33.02 5.28
CA VAL A 9 7.09 -32.58 6.67
C VAL A 9 7.93 -31.30 6.75
N LEU A 10 9.03 -31.19 5.97
CA LEU A 10 9.85 -29.97 5.93
C LEU A 10 9.06 -28.78 5.37
N MET A 11 8.25 -28.98 4.32
CA MET A 11 7.36 -27.94 3.78
C MET A 11 6.24 -27.55 4.75
N SER A 12 5.73 -28.49 5.56
CA SER A 12 4.71 -28.21 6.58
C SER A 12 5.30 -27.49 7.80
N PHE A 13 6.55 -27.77 8.16
CA PHE A 13 7.27 -27.06 9.22
C PHE A 13 7.74 -25.67 8.76
N LEU A 14 8.20 -25.53 7.51
CA LEU A 14 8.44 -24.24 6.87
C LEU A 14 7.15 -23.44 6.73
N LYS A 15 6.02 -24.06 6.34
CA LYS A 15 4.70 -23.40 6.38
C LYS A 15 4.27 -22.99 7.78
N ARG A 16 4.65 -23.73 8.84
CA ARG A 16 4.44 -23.31 10.24
C ARG A 16 5.31 -22.13 10.67
N LEU A 17 6.52 -22.00 10.13
CA LEU A 17 7.39 -20.84 10.31
C LEU A 17 7.03 -19.66 9.37
N LEU A 18 6.35 -19.93 8.26
CA LEU A 18 5.90 -18.98 7.23
C LEU A 18 4.39 -18.67 7.31
N HIS A 19 3.66 -19.20 8.29
CA HIS A 19 2.19 -19.14 8.40
C HIS A 19 1.63 -17.71 8.58
N VAL A 20 2.52 -16.74 8.63
CA VAL A 20 2.28 -15.33 8.90
C VAL A 20 2.53 -14.47 7.65
N PHE A 21 3.29 -14.97 6.68
CA PHE A 21 3.36 -14.35 5.35
C PHE A 21 2.13 -14.76 4.55
N VAL A 22 1.29 -13.79 4.25
CA VAL A 22 0.06 -13.98 3.49
C VAL A 22 0.30 -13.62 2.04
N ASP A 23 -0.37 -14.31 1.11
CA ASP A 23 -0.37 -13.92 -0.30
C ASP A 23 -1.48 -12.90 -0.60
N GLU A 24 -1.53 -12.41 -1.84
CA GLU A 24 -2.55 -11.45 -2.28
C GLU A 24 -3.98 -11.97 -2.03
N SER A 25 -4.24 -13.26 -2.29
CA SER A 25 -5.57 -13.86 -2.15
C SER A 25 -6.03 -13.92 -0.69
N GLU A 26 -5.09 -14.18 0.23
CA GLU A 26 -5.35 -14.16 1.66
C GLU A 26 -5.49 -12.72 2.17
N ALA A 27 -4.68 -11.77 1.70
CA ALA A 27 -4.80 -10.35 2.06
C ALA A 27 -6.16 -9.75 1.66
N TYR A 28 -6.78 -10.23 0.57
CA TYR A 28 -8.13 -9.83 0.21
C TYR A 28 -9.20 -10.23 1.23
N ARG A 29 -8.94 -11.20 2.12
CA ARG A 29 -9.88 -11.62 3.18
C ARG A 29 -9.89 -10.73 4.42
N TYR A 30 -8.90 -9.86 4.57
CA TYR A 30 -8.78 -8.99 5.74
C TYR A 30 -9.36 -7.61 5.46
N ASN A 31 -9.99 -7.01 6.47
CA ASN A 31 -10.61 -5.70 6.32
C ASN A 31 -9.63 -4.53 6.51
N THR A 32 -8.47 -4.78 7.12
CA THR A 32 -7.49 -3.74 7.49
C THR A 32 -6.11 -4.03 6.92
N LEU A 33 -5.56 -3.07 6.17
CA LEU A 33 -4.20 -3.08 5.65
C LEU A 33 -3.41 -1.92 6.28
N VAL A 34 -2.24 -2.20 6.85
CA VAL A 34 -1.33 -1.20 7.40
C VAL A 34 -0.11 -1.11 6.49
N TRP A 35 0.11 0.06 5.91
CA TRP A 35 1.15 0.28 4.91
C TRP A 35 2.37 0.95 5.53
N ASP A 36 3.56 0.46 5.18
CA ASP A 36 4.83 1.08 5.51
C ASP A 36 5.35 1.99 4.37
N THR A 37 6.45 2.70 4.62
CA THR A 37 7.08 3.56 3.62
C THR A 37 7.64 2.75 2.43
N SER A 38 8.21 1.56 2.67
CA SER A 38 8.85 0.78 1.61
C SER A 38 7.84 0.28 0.57
N ALA A 39 6.69 -0.26 0.98
CA ALA A 39 5.63 -0.68 0.09
C ALA A 39 4.94 0.49 -0.61
N LEU A 40 4.72 1.60 0.11
CA LEU A 40 4.10 2.81 -0.48
C LEU A 40 4.98 3.45 -1.54
N SER A 41 6.30 3.49 -1.35
CA SER A 41 7.21 4.10 -2.33
C SER A 41 7.05 3.44 -3.71
N HIS A 42 7.07 2.10 -3.77
CA HIS A 42 6.79 1.34 -4.99
C HIS A 42 5.37 1.52 -5.51
N ALA A 43 4.39 1.62 -4.61
CA ALA A 43 3.00 1.81 -4.99
C ALA A 43 2.74 3.19 -5.61
N PHE A 44 3.46 4.23 -5.15
CA PHE A 44 3.26 5.62 -5.55
C PHE A 44 3.93 6.00 -6.85
N GLU A 45 4.93 5.25 -7.29
CA GLU A 45 5.56 5.41 -8.60
C GLU A 45 4.49 5.46 -9.71
N SER A 46 4.39 6.63 -10.35
CA SER A 46 3.42 6.93 -11.41
C SER A 46 1.93 6.72 -11.05
N PHE A 47 1.59 6.55 -9.77
CA PHE A 47 0.22 6.21 -9.36
C PHE A 47 -0.80 7.30 -9.67
N SER A 48 -0.57 8.52 -9.17
CA SER A 48 -1.47 9.67 -9.40
C SER A 48 -1.62 9.97 -10.89
N HIS A 49 -0.50 10.00 -11.62
CA HIS A 49 -0.51 10.17 -13.06
C HIS A 49 -1.35 9.09 -13.73
N GLY A 50 -1.03 7.81 -13.51
CA GLY A 50 -1.77 6.69 -14.09
C GLY A 50 -3.27 6.69 -13.76
N ALA A 51 -3.65 7.09 -12.54
CA ALA A 51 -5.04 7.22 -12.13
C ALA A 51 -5.77 8.34 -12.91
N VAL A 52 -5.16 9.52 -13.04
CA VAL A 52 -5.76 10.63 -13.79
C VAL A 52 -5.81 10.31 -15.28
N SER A 53 -4.76 9.72 -15.85
CA SER A 53 -4.73 9.23 -17.24
C SER A 53 -5.82 8.20 -17.50
N ALA A 54 -6.06 7.29 -16.54
CA ALA A 54 -7.13 6.29 -16.61
C ALA A 54 -8.51 6.94 -16.64
N TYR A 55 -8.72 7.97 -15.83
CA TYR A 55 -9.96 8.73 -15.81
C TYR A 55 -10.20 9.52 -17.10
N MET A 56 -9.16 10.15 -17.66
CA MET A 56 -9.28 10.97 -18.87
C MET A 56 -9.62 10.14 -20.11
N ALA A 57 -9.17 8.88 -20.16
CA ALA A 57 -9.40 7.99 -21.30
C ALA A 57 -10.79 7.34 -21.35
N ILE A 58 -11.63 7.52 -20.33
CA ILE A 58 -13.02 7.06 -20.35
C ILE A 58 -13.79 7.92 -21.37
N LYS A 59 -14.00 7.37 -22.58
CA LYS A 59 -14.60 8.09 -23.73
C LYS A 59 -16.05 8.53 -23.50
N ASN A 60 -16.86 7.69 -22.86
CA ASN A 60 -18.29 7.93 -22.67
C ASN A 60 -18.62 8.07 -21.18
N PRO A 61 -19.30 9.15 -20.72
CA PRO A 61 -19.83 9.22 -19.36
C PRO A 61 -20.87 8.10 -19.10
N PRO A 62 -21.19 7.78 -17.82
CA PRO A 62 -20.66 8.38 -16.60
C PRO A 62 -19.25 7.90 -16.26
N LYS A 63 -18.40 8.79 -15.75
CA LYS A 63 -17.06 8.45 -15.26
C LYS A 63 -17.13 8.05 -13.77
N THR A 64 -17.60 6.83 -13.51
CA THR A 64 -17.77 6.32 -12.15
C THR A 64 -16.46 5.74 -11.59
N TRP A 65 -16.45 5.46 -10.28
CA TRP A 65 -15.33 4.84 -9.61
C TRP A 65 -15.00 3.46 -10.20
N GLU A 66 -16.02 2.63 -10.45
CA GLU A 66 -15.87 1.26 -10.95
C GLU A 66 -15.23 1.27 -12.34
N ARG A 67 -15.64 2.21 -13.19
CA ARG A 67 -15.04 2.38 -14.53
C ARG A 67 -13.62 2.92 -14.46
N LEU A 68 -13.33 3.80 -13.50
CA LEU A 68 -11.97 4.29 -13.25
C LEU A 68 -11.07 3.15 -12.73
N LYS A 69 -11.47 2.44 -11.68
CA LYS A 69 -10.77 1.28 -11.09
C LYS A 69 -10.49 0.25 -12.18
N ALA A 70 -11.49 -0.15 -12.96
CA ALA A 70 -11.32 -1.07 -14.08
C ALA A 70 -10.38 -0.53 -15.18
N SER A 71 -10.51 0.74 -15.56
CA SER A 71 -9.64 1.35 -16.56
C SER A 71 -8.18 1.46 -16.11
N PHE A 72 -7.96 1.72 -14.82
CA PHE A 72 -6.62 1.80 -14.25
C PHE A 72 -6.01 0.39 -14.13
N LEU A 73 -6.76 -0.59 -13.62
CA LEU A 73 -6.32 -1.98 -13.51
C LEU A 73 -5.93 -2.58 -14.88
N ARG A 74 -6.68 -2.30 -15.95
CA ARG A 74 -6.34 -2.77 -17.31
C ARG A 74 -4.99 -2.25 -17.84
N ARG A 75 -4.46 -1.17 -17.25
CA ARG A 75 -3.21 -0.53 -17.67
C ARG A 75 -2.02 -0.95 -16.83
N MET A 76 -2.27 -1.54 -15.67
CA MET A 76 -1.23 -2.06 -14.80
C MET A 76 -0.66 -3.35 -15.40
N LYS A 77 0.64 -3.58 -15.22
CA LYS A 77 1.21 -4.89 -15.53
C LYS A 77 0.80 -5.87 -14.43
N SER A 78 0.82 -7.17 -14.73
CA SER A 78 0.48 -8.23 -13.76
C SER A 78 1.33 -8.17 -12.47
N GLU A 79 2.50 -7.53 -12.51
CA GLU A 79 3.45 -7.38 -11.40
C GLU A 79 3.11 -6.22 -10.42
N ASP A 80 2.16 -5.33 -10.71
CA ASP A 80 1.85 -4.14 -9.89
C ASP A 80 0.99 -4.44 -8.64
N LEU A 81 1.37 -5.45 -7.84
CA LEU A 81 0.63 -5.90 -6.63
C LEU A 81 0.27 -4.71 -5.70
N SER A 82 1.25 -3.87 -5.36
CA SER A 82 1.04 -2.74 -4.45
C SER A 82 0.00 -1.74 -4.97
N LYS A 83 -0.05 -1.51 -6.30
CA LYS A 83 -1.05 -0.60 -6.86
C LYS A 83 -2.44 -1.22 -6.84
N ARG A 84 -2.58 -2.52 -7.11
CA ARG A 84 -3.85 -3.25 -6.97
C ARG A 84 -4.39 -3.17 -5.54
N LEU A 85 -3.53 -3.41 -4.56
CA LEU A 85 -3.87 -3.32 -3.15
C LEU A 85 -4.30 -1.89 -2.75
N LEU A 86 -3.61 -0.84 -3.21
CA LEU A 86 -4.05 0.54 -2.97
C LEU A 86 -5.44 0.81 -3.55
N LEU A 87 -5.75 0.26 -4.73
CA LEU A 87 -7.09 0.41 -5.31
C LEU A 87 -8.19 -0.32 -4.55
N SER A 88 -7.84 -1.29 -3.69
CA SER A 88 -8.78 -1.98 -2.80
C SER A 88 -9.09 -1.20 -1.50
N CYS A 89 -8.40 -0.08 -1.27
CA CYS A 89 -8.64 0.82 -0.14
C CYS A 89 -9.91 1.68 -0.30
N ASP A 90 -10.75 1.39 -1.30
CA ASP A 90 -12.13 1.84 -1.42
C ASP A 90 -13.10 0.96 -0.61
N GLU A 91 -12.75 -0.32 -0.46
CA GLU A 91 -13.52 -1.34 0.25
C GLU A 91 -12.88 -1.72 1.59
N LYS A 92 -11.56 -1.57 1.71
CA LYS A 92 -10.76 -1.90 2.91
C LYS A 92 -10.36 -0.65 3.70
N MET A 93 -10.17 -0.83 5.00
CA MET A 93 -9.54 0.16 5.88
C MET A 93 -8.02 0.12 5.66
N CYS A 94 -7.49 1.09 4.91
CA CYS A 94 -6.05 1.20 4.71
C CYS A 94 -5.46 2.30 5.59
N LEU A 95 -4.44 1.95 6.37
CA LEU A 95 -3.85 2.81 7.39
C LEU A 95 -2.36 3.06 7.10
N ILE A 96 -1.90 4.24 7.48
CA ILE A 96 -0.49 4.61 7.58
C ILE A 96 -0.24 5.30 8.92
N SER A 97 0.96 5.17 9.48
CA SER A 97 1.32 5.95 10.66
C SER A 97 1.65 7.40 10.32
N ASP A 98 1.66 8.29 11.32
CA ASP A 98 2.09 9.68 11.12
C ASP A 98 3.57 9.75 10.68
N GLY A 99 4.43 8.86 11.17
CA GLY A 99 5.81 8.72 10.72
C GLY A 99 5.92 8.38 9.24
N VAL A 100 5.22 7.33 8.79
CA VAL A 100 5.15 6.93 7.38
C VAL A 100 4.60 8.08 6.52
N HIS A 101 3.56 8.78 6.98
CA HIS A 101 3.00 9.93 6.28
C HIS A 101 4.04 11.04 6.11
N ARG A 102 4.79 11.37 7.17
CA ARG A 102 5.87 12.37 7.12
C ARG A 102 7.00 11.96 6.17
N GLU A 103 7.43 10.71 6.21
CA GLU A 103 8.49 10.19 5.34
C GLU A 103 8.11 10.27 3.86
N VAL A 104 6.94 9.76 3.50
CA VAL A 104 6.41 9.84 2.14
C VAL A 104 6.35 11.28 1.66
N ARG A 105 5.85 12.21 2.50
CA ARG A 105 5.70 13.63 2.16
C ARG A 105 7.01 14.36 1.93
N ARG A 106 8.12 13.87 2.49
CA ARG A 106 9.46 14.43 2.23
C ARG A 106 9.95 14.16 0.81
N VAL A 107 9.30 13.24 0.09
CA VAL A 107 9.66 12.85 -1.27
C VAL A 107 8.73 13.55 -2.27
N PRO A 108 9.18 14.61 -2.98
CA PRO A 108 8.30 15.45 -3.78
C PRO A 108 7.52 14.70 -4.87
N GLN A 109 8.13 13.68 -5.48
CA GLN A 109 7.47 12.86 -6.51
C GLN A 109 6.25 12.07 -6.00
N PHE A 110 6.11 11.87 -4.68
CA PHE A 110 5.00 11.14 -4.08
C PHE A 110 3.82 12.04 -3.67
N ASN A 111 4.00 13.37 -3.69
CA ASN A 111 3.01 14.31 -3.16
C ASN A 111 1.65 14.22 -3.84
N ASP A 112 1.62 14.11 -5.18
CA ASP A 112 0.35 13.95 -5.90
C ASP A 112 -0.31 12.60 -5.55
N SER A 113 0.48 11.52 -5.45
CA SER A 113 -0.03 10.18 -5.14
C SER A 113 -0.64 10.10 -3.73
N ILE A 114 0.05 10.66 -2.72
CA ILE A 114 -0.50 10.73 -1.36
C ILE A 114 -1.71 11.67 -1.29
N ASP A 115 -1.69 12.83 -1.98
CA ASP A 115 -2.83 13.76 -2.02
C ASP A 115 -4.10 13.09 -2.54
N VAL A 116 -3.99 12.29 -3.61
CA VAL A 116 -5.12 11.53 -4.15
C VAL A 116 -5.71 10.59 -3.10
N LEU A 117 -4.87 9.92 -2.32
CA LEU A 117 -5.27 8.88 -1.38
C LEU A 117 -5.75 9.41 -0.03
N ILE A 118 -5.25 10.56 0.45
CA ILE A 118 -5.68 11.12 1.75
C ILE A 118 -6.89 12.08 1.65
N GLY A 119 -7.63 12.03 0.54
CA GLY A 119 -8.82 12.86 0.33
C GLY A 119 -8.57 14.25 -0.25
N LEU A 120 -7.35 14.55 -0.68
CA LEU A 120 -6.98 15.80 -1.34
C LEU A 120 -6.94 15.70 -2.87
N ALA A 121 -7.61 14.69 -3.45
CA ALA A 121 -7.65 14.45 -4.90
C ALA A 121 -8.08 15.67 -5.73
N LYS A 122 -8.84 16.61 -5.14
CA LYS A 122 -9.22 17.87 -5.81
C LYS A 122 -8.02 18.76 -6.13
N ARG A 123 -6.97 18.76 -5.31
CA ARG A 123 -5.71 19.50 -5.58
C ARG A 123 -5.04 18.98 -6.85
N VAL A 124 -4.96 17.65 -6.96
CA VAL A 124 -4.40 16.97 -8.13
C VAL A 124 -5.27 17.20 -9.36
N GLU A 125 -6.60 17.11 -9.25
CA GLU A 125 -7.51 17.47 -10.34
C GLU A 125 -7.26 18.90 -10.84
N ASN A 126 -7.18 19.88 -9.93
CA ASN A 126 -6.96 21.28 -10.30
C ASN A 126 -5.61 21.50 -11.00
N LYS A 127 -4.56 20.80 -10.55
CA LYS A 127 -3.24 20.80 -11.19
C LYS A 127 -3.34 20.33 -12.65
N TYR A 128 -4.01 19.21 -12.90
CA TYR A 128 -4.19 18.68 -14.26
C TYR A 128 -5.12 19.55 -15.13
N VAL A 129 -6.17 20.14 -14.55
CA VAL A 129 -7.01 21.12 -15.25
C VAL A 129 -6.18 22.33 -15.68
N LYS A 130 -5.31 22.85 -14.80
CA LYS A 130 -4.41 23.95 -15.12
C LYS A 130 -3.46 23.59 -16.26
N MET A 131 -2.78 22.44 -16.17
CA MET A 131 -1.89 21.96 -17.25
C MET A 131 -2.60 21.80 -18.60
N ARG A 132 -3.86 21.32 -18.58
CA ARG A 132 -4.69 21.25 -19.79
C ARG A 132 -4.98 22.62 -20.37
N ASN A 133 -5.40 23.58 -19.54
CA ASN A 133 -5.72 24.95 -19.99
C ASN A 133 -4.47 25.66 -20.54
N GLU A 134 -3.31 25.39 -19.96
CA GLU A 134 -2.01 25.91 -20.39
C GLU A 134 -1.41 25.14 -21.59
N LYS A 135 -2.10 24.10 -22.09
CA LYS A 135 -1.64 23.21 -23.18
C LYS A 135 -0.28 22.53 -22.90
N THR A 136 0.07 22.36 -21.62
CA THR A 136 1.28 21.64 -21.18
C THR A 136 1.00 20.17 -20.86
N LEU A 137 -0.27 19.76 -20.86
CA LEU A 137 -0.67 18.37 -20.69
C LEU A 137 -0.54 17.60 -22.02
N VAL A 138 0.24 16.52 -22.02
CA VAL A 138 0.47 15.66 -23.20
C VAL A 138 -0.71 14.73 -23.48
N GLU A 139 -1.50 14.40 -22.47
CA GLU A 139 -2.61 13.45 -22.57
C GLU A 139 -3.92 14.09 -23.04
N LYS A 140 -4.68 13.34 -23.86
CA LYS A 140 -6.01 13.76 -24.33
C LYS A 140 -7.09 13.40 -23.30
N GLY A 141 -8.01 14.33 -23.05
CA GLY A 141 -9.23 14.12 -22.25
C GLY A 141 -9.58 15.32 -21.35
N ASP A 142 -10.63 15.16 -20.53
CA ASP A 142 -11.00 16.14 -19.49
C ASP A 142 -10.77 15.55 -18.09
N PRO A 143 -9.85 16.13 -17.28
CA PRO A 143 -9.59 15.70 -15.91
C PRO A 143 -10.68 16.13 -14.91
N ARG A 144 -11.57 17.06 -15.25
CA ARG A 144 -12.62 17.55 -14.33
C ARG A 144 -13.51 16.41 -13.84
N GLY A 145 -13.77 16.39 -12.53
CA GLY A 145 -14.58 15.37 -11.87
C GLY A 145 -13.82 14.12 -11.41
N PHE A 146 -12.50 14.03 -11.68
CA PHE A 146 -11.64 12.96 -11.18
C PHE A 146 -11.77 12.79 -9.66
N ALA A 147 -11.69 13.89 -8.90
CA ALA A 147 -11.72 13.85 -7.45
C ALA A 147 -13.04 13.29 -6.88
N ARG A 148 -14.15 13.47 -7.62
CA ARG A 148 -15.47 12.92 -7.27
C ARG A 148 -15.58 11.44 -7.61
N ALA A 149 -14.92 10.99 -8.67
CA ALA A 149 -14.92 9.60 -9.08
C ALA A 149 -13.96 8.73 -8.25
N PHE A 150 -12.86 9.29 -7.76
CA PHE A 150 -11.83 8.55 -7.04
C PHE A 150 -12.25 8.23 -5.59
N ARG A 151 -12.21 6.94 -5.21
CA ARG A 151 -12.73 6.46 -3.91
C ARG A 151 -11.70 5.86 -2.96
N ALA A 152 -10.56 5.35 -3.43
CA ALA A 152 -9.57 4.73 -2.54
C ALA A 152 -9.04 5.73 -1.48
N ARG A 153 -8.86 5.27 -0.24
CA ARG A 153 -8.42 6.11 0.89
C ARG A 153 -7.32 5.49 1.73
N LEU A 154 -6.32 6.31 2.08
CA LEU A 154 -5.39 6.03 3.17
C LEU A 154 -5.75 6.92 4.36
N TYR A 155 -5.88 6.31 5.52
CA TYR A 155 -6.15 7.00 6.78
C TYR A 155 -4.87 7.05 7.61
N THR A 156 -4.52 8.24 8.09
CA THR A 156 -3.37 8.39 8.97
C THR A 156 -3.78 8.17 10.42
N ARG A 157 -3.05 7.32 11.15
CA ARG A 157 -3.30 7.05 12.57
C ARG A 157 -1.98 6.77 13.30
N SER A 158 -1.72 7.49 14.39
CA SER A 158 -0.62 7.17 15.29
C SER A 158 -0.94 5.95 16.17
N PRO A 159 -0.04 4.97 16.28
CA PRO A 159 -0.14 3.91 17.27
C PRO A 159 0.17 4.43 18.68
N ARG A 160 -0.22 3.67 19.71
CA ARG A 160 0.15 4.00 21.09
C ARG A 160 1.67 3.98 21.29
N PRO A 161 2.29 5.02 21.89
CA PRO A 161 3.76 5.12 22.00
C PRO A 161 4.43 3.92 22.66
N TYR A 162 3.83 3.35 23.71
CA TYR A 162 4.39 2.18 24.39
C TYR A 162 4.48 0.93 23.50
N LEU A 163 3.59 0.79 22.50
CA LEU A 163 3.67 -0.29 21.52
C LEU A 163 4.84 -0.07 20.56
N VAL A 164 5.12 1.17 20.18
CA VAL A 164 6.27 1.53 19.34
C VAL A 164 7.57 1.18 20.07
N GLU A 165 7.71 1.57 21.33
CA GLU A 165 8.89 1.22 22.14
C GLU A 165 9.04 -0.30 22.28
N ARG A 166 7.95 -1.02 22.56
CA ARG A 166 7.96 -2.49 22.63
C ARG A 166 8.42 -3.14 21.32
N VAL A 167 8.02 -2.60 20.17
CA VAL A 167 8.47 -3.09 18.86
C VAL A 167 9.96 -2.81 18.65
N LEU A 168 10.45 -1.63 19.03
CA LEU A 168 11.88 -1.28 18.95
C LEU A 168 12.74 -2.17 19.86
N ASP A 169 12.28 -2.41 21.08
CA ASP A 169 12.92 -3.34 22.02
C ASP A 169 13.02 -4.74 21.42
N LYS A 170 11.92 -5.21 20.82
CA LYS A 170 11.90 -6.53 20.18
C LYS A 170 12.83 -6.61 18.98
N ALA A 171 12.92 -5.54 18.18
CA ALA A 171 13.87 -5.48 17.08
C ALA A 171 15.32 -5.61 17.59
N ARG A 172 15.66 -4.91 18.68
CA ARG A 172 16.99 -5.00 19.33
C ARG A 172 17.30 -6.41 19.84
N GLU A 173 16.34 -7.07 20.51
CA GLU A 173 16.48 -8.46 20.96
C GLU A 173 16.78 -9.43 19.80
N LEU A 174 16.16 -9.19 18.64
CA LEU A 174 16.37 -9.98 17.43
C LEU A 174 17.67 -9.61 16.67
N GLY A 175 18.44 -8.63 17.15
CA GLY A 175 19.63 -8.13 16.45
C GLY A 175 19.29 -7.36 15.16
N LEU A 176 18.06 -6.86 15.03
CA LEU A 176 17.59 -6.12 13.87
C LEU A 176 17.55 -4.62 14.16
N LYS A 177 17.97 -3.83 13.17
CA LYS A 177 17.85 -2.37 13.19
C LYS A 177 16.76 -1.94 12.21
N ILE A 178 15.70 -1.33 12.75
CA ILE A 178 14.58 -0.72 12.01
C ILE A 178 14.45 0.75 12.45
N SER A 179 13.81 1.60 11.63
CA SER A 179 13.53 2.99 12.01
C SER A 179 12.39 3.07 13.03
N ARG A 180 12.15 4.26 13.58
CA ARG A 180 10.97 4.49 14.44
C ARG A 180 9.69 4.38 13.61
N GLU A 181 9.72 4.88 12.38
CA GLU A 181 8.62 4.87 11.43
C GLU A 181 8.24 3.44 11.03
N ASP A 182 9.24 2.56 10.84
CA ASP A 182 9.02 1.13 10.64
C ASP A 182 8.34 0.51 11.86
N ALA A 183 8.80 0.86 13.07
CA ALA A 183 8.22 0.37 14.31
C ALA A 183 6.78 0.87 14.52
N GLU A 184 6.48 2.11 14.11
CA GLU A 184 5.11 2.64 14.12
C GLU A 184 4.18 1.83 13.21
N GLY A 185 4.63 1.45 12.01
CA GLY A 185 3.86 0.59 11.10
C GLY A 185 3.52 -0.77 11.72
N VAL A 186 4.50 -1.43 12.34
CA VAL A 186 4.26 -2.70 13.05
C VAL A 186 3.33 -2.50 14.24
N ALA A 187 3.56 -1.47 15.07
CA ALA A 187 2.73 -1.19 16.24
C ALA A 187 1.27 -0.91 15.86
N LEU A 188 1.04 -0.21 14.74
CA LEU A 188 -0.28 0.07 14.22
C LEU A 188 -0.97 -1.21 13.72
N ALA A 189 -0.24 -2.12 13.09
CA ALA A 189 -0.77 -3.42 12.69
C ALA A 189 -1.16 -4.28 13.91
N ILE A 190 -0.34 -4.29 14.97
CA ILE A 190 -0.68 -4.93 16.26
C ILE A 190 -1.97 -4.33 16.84
N GLU A 191 -2.05 -3.00 16.92
CA GLU A 191 -3.17 -2.32 17.56
C GLU A 191 -4.50 -2.51 16.83
N THR A 192 -4.46 -2.64 15.50
CA THR A 192 -5.65 -2.71 14.66
C THR A 192 -6.02 -4.13 14.24
N GLY A 193 -5.19 -5.13 14.57
CA GLY A 193 -5.35 -6.49 14.07
C GLY A 193 -5.24 -6.59 12.55
N GLY A 194 -4.57 -5.61 11.91
CA GLY A 194 -4.41 -5.53 10.46
C GLY A 194 -3.24 -6.35 9.94
N ILE A 195 -3.17 -6.50 8.62
CA ILE A 195 -1.99 -7.03 7.93
C ILE A 195 -0.99 -5.88 7.72
N LEU A 196 0.28 -6.12 8.02
CA LEU A 196 1.36 -5.22 7.59
C LEU A 196 1.71 -5.48 6.12
N VAL A 197 1.57 -4.46 5.28
CA VAL A 197 2.02 -4.44 3.89
C VAL A 197 3.38 -3.77 3.85
N THR A 198 4.44 -4.53 3.54
CA THR A 198 5.82 -4.03 3.57
C THR A 198 6.70 -4.67 2.49
N GLY A 199 7.69 -3.91 2.01
CA GLY A 199 8.83 -4.41 1.23
C GLY A 199 10.09 -4.64 2.08
N ASP A 200 10.11 -4.28 3.37
CA ASP A 200 11.28 -4.40 4.24
C ASP A 200 11.31 -5.76 4.97
N LYS A 201 12.34 -6.55 4.67
CA LYS A 201 12.53 -7.90 5.24
C LYS A 201 12.77 -7.88 6.75
N LYS A 202 13.43 -6.86 7.30
CA LYS A 202 13.68 -6.72 8.74
C LYS A 202 12.39 -6.34 9.45
N GLN A 203 11.63 -5.38 8.93
CA GLN A 203 10.34 -4.99 9.49
C GLN A 203 9.36 -6.17 9.48
N ALA A 204 9.30 -6.92 8.38
CA ALA A 204 8.50 -8.14 8.26
C ALA A 204 8.86 -9.19 9.34
N GLN A 205 10.14 -9.39 9.61
CA GLN A 205 10.61 -10.31 10.65
C GLN A 205 10.18 -9.85 12.06
N VAL A 206 10.30 -8.57 12.35
CA VAL A 206 9.87 -8.01 13.64
C VAL A 206 8.36 -8.18 13.80
N ALA A 207 7.56 -7.83 12.78
CA ALA A 207 6.10 -7.99 12.80
C ALA A 207 5.69 -9.46 13.02
N ASN A 208 6.35 -10.40 12.33
CA ASN A 208 6.13 -11.82 12.50
C ASN A 208 6.36 -12.30 13.95
N SER A 209 7.35 -11.73 14.66
CA SER A 209 7.61 -12.08 16.06
C SER A 209 6.48 -11.68 17.03
N PHE A 210 5.62 -10.75 16.62
CA PHE A 210 4.40 -10.36 17.33
C PHE A 210 3.15 -11.10 16.84
N GLY A 211 3.28 -12.05 15.90
CA GLY A 211 2.16 -12.75 15.28
C GLY A 211 1.36 -11.89 14.29
N VAL A 212 1.88 -10.72 13.90
CA VAL A 212 1.24 -9.85 12.90
C VAL A 212 1.42 -10.47 11.53
N LYS A 213 0.31 -10.65 10.81
CA LYS A 213 0.32 -11.11 9.41
C LYS A 213 1.03 -10.08 8.52
N VAL A 214 1.85 -10.57 7.59
CA VAL A 214 2.66 -9.72 6.71
C VAL A 214 2.39 -10.07 5.25
N LEU A 215 2.05 -9.06 4.45
CA LEU A 215 2.02 -9.15 2.99
C LEU A 215 3.31 -8.51 2.46
N TYR A 216 4.21 -9.35 1.97
CA TYR A 216 5.50 -8.90 1.47
C TYR A 216 5.40 -8.50 -0.01
N THR A 217 5.59 -7.22 -0.32
CA THR A 217 5.39 -6.68 -1.68
C THR A 217 6.56 -6.91 -2.61
N LEU A 218 7.73 -7.28 -2.06
CA LEU A 218 8.95 -7.58 -2.82
C LEU A 218 9.21 -9.10 -2.89
N SER A 219 8.26 -9.90 -3.38
CA SER A 219 8.49 -11.34 -3.60
C SER A 219 8.72 -11.69 -5.08
N LYS A 220 9.98 -12.04 -5.38
CA LYS A 220 10.58 -12.68 -6.57
C LYS A 220 9.98 -12.37 -7.95
N LYS A 221 10.73 -11.57 -8.72
CA LYS A 221 11.03 -11.94 -10.11
C LYS A 221 11.86 -13.22 -10.14
#